data_AF-A0ABD1NWW4-F1
#
_entry.id   AF-A0ABD1NWW4-F1
#
_cell.length_a   1.000
_cell.length_b   1.000
_cell.length_c   1.000
_cell.angle_alpha   90.00
_cell.angle_beta   90.00
_cell.angle_gamma   90.00
#
_symmetry.space_group_name_H-M   'P 1'
#
loop_
_entity.id
_entity.type
_entity.pdbx_description
1 polymer ?
#
loop_
_entity_poly.entity_id
_entity_poly.type
_entity_poly.pdbx_seq_one_letter_code
_entity_poly.pdbx_strand_id
1 'polypeptide(L)'
;MQLAQDKDELLKDFIARFNRATLGIKELQMSTVVTAMMSGTRNHHFKMSLSKNPPNTIHELRRRGEKYVDTEEAYLITKGMKDRSKPESNKRKIRDDLEPQNNRGKPTQDETK
;
A
#
# COMPACT_ATOMS: atom_id res chain seq x y z
N MET A 1 -9.99 22.65 -16.48
CA MET A 1 -9.76 21.79 -15.30
C MET A 1 -9.76 20.35 -15.76
N GLN A 2 -8.72 19.58 -15.45
CA GLN A 2 -8.72 18.14 -15.69
C GLN A 2 -9.13 17.46 -14.38
N LEU A 3 -10.28 16.78 -14.39
CA LEU A 3 -10.85 16.12 -13.21
C LEU A 3 -10.39 14.67 -13.14
N ALA A 4 -9.09 14.48 -13.28
CA ALA A 4 -8.42 13.19 -13.13
C ALA A 4 -7.55 13.20 -11.88
N GLN A 5 -7.47 12.05 -11.22
CA GLN A 5 -6.61 11.82 -10.09
C GLN A 5 -5.17 11.68 -10.57
N ASP A 6 -4.25 12.44 -9.99
CA ASP A 6 -2.83 12.38 -10.34
C ASP A 6 -2.17 11.10 -9.78
N LYS A 7 -0.96 10.78 -10.24
CA LYS A 7 -0.27 9.53 -9.86
C LYS A 7 0.01 9.43 -8.35
N ASP A 8 0.38 10.55 -7.75
CA ASP A 8 0.80 10.64 -6.34
C ASP A 8 -0.28 11.29 -5.46
N GLU A 9 -1.47 11.52 -6.02
CA GLU A 9 -2.58 12.14 -5.31
C GLU A 9 -3.43 11.08 -4.60
N LEU A 10 -3.71 11.32 -3.32
CA LEU A 10 -4.58 10.46 -2.53
C LEU A 10 -6.05 10.60 -2.97
N LEU A 11 -6.84 9.55 -2.77
CA LEU A 11 -8.24 9.54 -3.16
C LEU A 11 -9.04 10.66 -2.50
N LYS A 12 -8.70 11.04 -1.26
CA LYS A 12 -9.34 12.13 -0.53
C LYS A 12 -9.16 13.49 -1.21
N ASP A 13 -7.96 13.75 -1.72
CA ASP A 13 -7.60 15.02 -2.34
C ASP A 13 -8.31 15.15 -3.68
N PHE A 14 -8.32 14.05 -4.45
CA PHE A 14 -9.09 13.96 -5.68
C PHE A 14 -10.59 14.19 -5.44
N ILE A 15 -11.20 13.51 -4.47
CA ILE A 15 -12.63 13.67 -4.14
C ILE A 15 -12.93 15.11 -3.70
N ALA A 16 -12.04 15.75 -2.93
CA ALA A 16 -12.21 17.14 -2.53
C ALA A 16 -12.18 18.08 -3.74
N ARG A 17 -11.24 17.89 -4.69
CA ARG A 17 -11.21 18.65 -5.95
C ARG A 17 -12.45 18.40 -6.80
N PHE A 18 -12.88 17.14 -6.93
CA PHE A 18 -14.10 16.75 -7.63
C PHE A 18 -15.31 17.50 -7.07
N ASN A 19 -15.51 17.43 -5.75
CA ASN A 19 -16.62 18.10 -5.08
C ASN A 19 -16.60 19.61 -5.32
N ARG A 20 -15.43 20.26 -5.17
CA ARG A 20 -15.27 21.70 -5.44
C ARG A 20 -15.63 22.08 -6.88
N ALA A 21 -15.20 21.27 -7.85
CA ALA A 21 -15.53 21.51 -9.26
C ALA A 21 -17.04 21.36 -9.55
N THR A 22 -17.74 20.50 -8.81
CA THR A 22 -19.18 20.25 -9.01
C THR A 22 -20.11 21.22 -8.28
N LEU A 23 -19.65 21.89 -7.22
CA LEU A 23 -20.49 22.75 -6.37
C LEU A 23 -21.15 23.93 -7.09
N GLY A 24 -20.56 24.41 -8.19
CA GLY A 24 -21.08 25.56 -8.95
C GLY A 24 -22.01 25.19 -10.12
N ILE A 25 -22.25 23.91 -10.38
CA ILE A 25 -22.98 23.46 -11.58
C ILE A 25 -24.42 23.14 -11.18
N LYS A 26 -25.34 24.03 -11.58
CA LYS A 26 -26.75 24.05 -11.15
C LYS A 26 -27.55 22.80 -11.58
N GLU A 27 -27.14 22.14 -12.67
CA GLU A 27 -27.84 20.99 -13.26
C GLU A 27 -26.86 19.91 -13.73
N LEU A 28 -26.21 19.23 -12.78
CA LEU A 28 -25.40 18.04 -13.09
C LEU A 28 -26.28 16.79 -13.17
N GLN A 29 -26.35 16.20 -14.37
CA GLN A 29 -26.94 14.88 -14.55
C GLN A 29 -26.14 13.83 -13.77
N MET A 30 -26.82 12.99 -12.99
CA MET A 30 -26.16 12.00 -12.14
C MET A 30 -25.23 11.06 -12.92
N SER A 31 -25.67 10.63 -14.11
CA SER A 31 -24.88 9.81 -15.02
C SER A 31 -23.56 10.48 -15.42
N THR A 32 -23.59 11.80 -15.67
CA THR A 32 -22.39 12.60 -15.97
C THR A 32 -21.46 12.65 -14.76
N VAL A 33 -21.99 12.87 -13.55
CA VAL A 33 -21.20 12.89 -12.31
C VAL A 33 -20.51 11.55 -12.08
N VAL A 34 -21.27 10.45 -12.19
CA VAL A 34 -20.72 9.09 -11.98
C VAL A 34 -19.68 8.75 -13.04
N THR A 35 -19.93 9.09 -14.30
CA THR A 35 -18.98 8.88 -15.41
C THR A 35 -17.69 9.68 -15.21
N ALA A 36 -17.81 10.95 -14.81
CA ALA A 36 -16.66 11.79 -14.50
C ALA A 36 -15.87 11.24 -13.30
N MET A 37 -16.55 10.76 -12.25
CA MET A 37 -15.89 10.15 -11.09
C MET A 37 -15.15 8.87 -11.46
N MET A 38 -15.79 7.97 -12.23
CA MET A 38 -15.19 6.71 -12.65
C MET A 38 -14.01 6.90 -13.61
N SER A 39 -14.09 7.87 -14.53
CA SER A 39 -13.00 8.17 -15.45
C SER A 39 -11.86 8.93 -14.76
N GLY A 40 -12.19 9.76 -13.78
CA GLY A 40 -11.21 10.56 -13.04
C GLY A 40 -10.42 9.77 -12.00
N THR A 41 -11.03 8.81 -11.30
CA THR A 41 -10.35 8.11 -10.21
C THR A 41 -9.43 6.97 -10.67
N ARG A 42 -8.29 6.82 -9.98
CA ARG A 42 -7.35 5.72 -10.15
C ARG A 42 -7.71 4.51 -9.28
N ASN A 43 -8.53 4.68 -8.25
CA ASN A 43 -8.91 3.60 -7.33
C ASN A 43 -9.81 2.56 -8.03
N HIS A 44 -9.24 1.39 -8.37
CA HIS A 44 -9.93 0.36 -9.12
C HIS A 44 -11.15 -0.21 -8.37
N HIS A 45 -11.03 -0.45 -7.06
CA HIS A 45 -12.13 -1.00 -6.27
C HIS A 45 -13.29 -0.03 -6.16
N PHE A 46 -13.01 1.27 -6.05
CA PHE A 46 -14.03 2.30 -6.07
C PHE A 46 -14.78 2.32 -7.42
N LYS A 47 -14.05 2.30 -8.54
CA LYS A 47 -14.68 2.21 -9.89
C LYS A 47 -15.59 1.00 -10.03
N MET A 48 -15.11 -0.17 -9.61
CA MET A 48 -15.91 -1.39 -9.64
C MET A 48 -17.16 -1.29 -8.77
N SER A 49 -17.08 -0.65 -7.60
CA SER A 49 -18.25 -0.42 -6.75
C SER A 49 -19.28 0.50 -7.40
N LEU A 50 -18.84 1.53 -8.13
CA LEU A 50 -19.73 2.44 -8.84
C LEU A 50 -20.40 1.75 -10.04
N SER A 51 -19.67 0.89 -10.76
CA SER A 51 -20.22 0.12 -11.87
C SER A 51 -21.23 -0.93 -11.42
N LYS A 52 -20.94 -1.66 -10.33
CA LYS A 52 -21.81 -2.73 -9.81
C LYS A 52 -23.12 -2.20 -9.21
N ASN A 53 -23.05 -1.06 -8.54
CA ASN A 53 -24.22 -0.43 -7.93
C ASN A 53 -24.16 1.08 -8.17
N PRO A 54 -24.65 1.58 -9.32
CA PRO A 54 -24.60 3.00 -9.64
C PRO A 54 -25.35 3.84 -8.61
N PRO A 55 -24.75 4.91 -8.06
CA PRO A 55 -25.44 5.76 -7.11
C PRO A 55 -26.48 6.62 -7.81
N ASN A 56 -27.63 6.82 -7.15
CA ASN A 56 -28.73 7.63 -7.69
C ASN A 56 -28.67 9.10 -7.22
N THR A 57 -27.86 9.38 -6.20
CA THR A 57 -27.72 10.71 -5.61
C THR A 57 -26.26 11.07 -5.37
N ILE A 58 -25.94 12.38 -5.38
CA ILE A 58 -24.60 12.89 -5.06
C ILE A 58 -24.22 12.49 -3.63
N HIS A 59 -25.20 12.46 -2.71
CA HIS A 59 -24.98 12.05 -1.33
C HIS A 59 -24.53 10.58 -1.24
N GLU A 60 -25.17 9.68 -1.97
CA GLU A 60 -24.76 8.27 -2.03
C GLU A 60 -23.35 8.11 -2.61
N LEU A 61 -23.07 8.83 -3.72
CA LEU A 61 -21.75 8.85 -4.35
C LEU A 61 -20.67 9.32 -3.37
N ARG A 62 -20.93 10.42 -2.64
CA ARG A 62 -20.00 10.99 -1.66
C ARG A 62 -19.73 10.02 -0.51
N ARG A 63 -20.78 9.50 0.12
CA ARG A 63 -20.67 8.54 1.23
C ARG A 63 -19.87 7.31 0.83
N ARG A 64 -20.06 6.83 -0.40
CA ARG A 64 -19.29 5.71 -0.94
C ARG A 64 -17.82 6.09 -1.16
N GLY A 65 -17.56 7.29 -1.69
CA GLY A 65 -16.21 7.82 -1.82
C GLY A 65 -15.46 7.88 -0.49
N GLU A 66 -16.10 8.40 0.56
CA GLU A 66 -15.56 8.47 1.93
C GLU A 66 -15.13 7.09 2.46
N LYS A 67 -15.97 6.06 2.29
CA LYS A 67 -15.61 4.68 2.67
C LYS A 67 -14.30 4.19 2.02
N TYR A 68 -14.09 4.54 0.75
CA TYR A 68 -12.88 4.13 0.04
C TYR A 68 -11.66 4.97 0.43
N VAL A 69 -11.86 6.23 0.82
CA VAL A 69 -10.83 7.06 1.45
C VAL A 69 -10.36 6.42 2.74
N ASP A 70 -11.29 6.08 3.65
CA ASP A 70 -10.95 5.45 4.93
C ASP A 70 -10.16 4.14 4.73
N THR A 71 -10.55 3.36 3.71
CA THR A 71 -9.87 2.12 3.35
C THR A 71 -8.45 2.36 2.85
N GLU A 72 -8.25 3.38 2.01
CA GLU A 72 -6.92 3.76 1.50
C GLU A 72 -6.02 4.29 2.61
N GLU A 73 -6.53 5.15 3.48
CA GLU A 73 -5.78 5.69 4.62
C GLU A 73 -5.38 4.58 5.61
N ALA A 74 -6.28 3.65 5.93
CA ALA A 74 -5.96 2.50 6.78
C ALA A 74 -4.87 1.61 6.15
N TYR A 75 -4.91 1.40 4.83
CA TYR A 75 -3.87 0.67 4.10
C TYR A 75 -2.51 1.37 4.18
N LEU A 76 -2.49 2.71 4.03
CA LEU A 76 -1.23 3.48 4.12
C LEU A 76 -0.63 3.45 5.52
N ILE A 77 -1.45 3.55 6.57
CA ILE A 77 -0.98 3.44 7.97
C ILE A 77 -0.35 2.08 8.22
N THR A 78 -1.05 0.99 7.86
CA THR A 78 -0.56 -0.38 8.08
C THR A 78 0.70 -0.68 7.28
N LYS A 79 0.80 -0.19 6.04
CA LYS A 79 2.02 -0.29 5.23
C LYS A 79 3.20 0.45 5.88
N GLY A 80 2.98 1.69 6.34
CA GLY A 80 4.00 2.47 7.05
C GLY A 80 4.46 1.81 8.36
N MET A 81 3.57 1.12 9.07
CA MET A 81 3.95 0.32 10.24
C MET A 81 4.78 -0.90 9.86
N LYS A 82 4.48 -1.56 8.74
CA LYS A 82 5.24 -2.72 8.25
C LYS A 82 6.65 -2.35 7.80
N ASP A 83 6.82 -1.18 7.18
CA ASP A 83 8.15 -0.67 6.80
C ASP A 83 8.99 -0.27 8.02
N ARG A 84 8.37 0.25 9.09
CA ARG A 84 9.06 0.53 10.37
C ARG A 84 9.40 -0.72 11.19
N SER A 85 8.73 -1.83 10.93
CA SER A 85 8.91 -3.10 11.68
C SER A 85 9.97 -4.03 11.09
N LYS A 86 10.75 -3.59 10.09
CA LYS A 86 11.86 -4.39 9.54
C LYS A 86 13.11 -4.11 10.37
N PRO A 87 13.58 -5.03 11.25
CA PRO A 87 14.88 -4.87 11.87
C PRO A 87 15.95 -5.07 10.77
N GLU A 88 16.69 -4.01 10.48
CA GLU A 88 18.02 -4.13 9.88
C GLU A 88 18.93 -4.84 10.89
N SER A 89 19.00 -6.17 10.83
CA SER A 89 19.98 -6.94 11.60
C SER A 89 20.72 -7.94 10.72
N ASN A 90 21.73 -7.36 10.07
CA ASN A 90 23.11 -7.83 10.10
C ASN A 90 23.45 -9.16 9.41
N LYS A 91 24.07 -9.02 8.22
CA LYS A 91 25.09 -9.94 7.71
C LYS A 91 26.09 -10.24 8.83
N ARG A 92 26.00 -11.42 9.46
CA ARG A 92 27.16 -12.01 10.16
C ARG A 92 27.49 -13.34 9.50
N LYS A 93 28.42 -13.26 8.56
CA LYS A 93 29.32 -14.36 8.23
C LYS A 93 30.14 -14.67 9.48
N ILE A 94 29.77 -15.68 10.25
CA ILE A 94 30.71 -16.47 11.07
C ILE A 94 30.15 -17.89 11.11
N ARG A 95 30.45 -18.65 10.06
CA ARG A 95 30.38 -20.11 10.08
C ARG A 95 31.77 -20.52 9.63
N ASP A 96 32.40 -21.40 10.40
CA ASP A 96 33.71 -22.06 10.19
C ASP A 96 34.81 -21.78 11.24
N ASP A 97 34.45 -21.62 12.52
CA ASP A 97 35.41 -21.79 13.64
C ASP A 97 34.84 -22.72 14.72
N LEU A 98 34.47 -23.94 14.31
CA LEU A 98 34.34 -25.08 15.22
C LEU A 98 35.37 -26.12 14.78
N GLU A 99 36.63 -25.88 15.13
CA GLU A 99 37.65 -26.93 15.20
C GLU A 99 37.31 -27.88 16.36
N PRO A 100 37.09 -29.18 16.12
CA PRO A 100 37.18 -30.17 17.18
C PRO A 100 38.66 -30.53 17.40
N GLN A 101 39.21 -30.12 18.54
CA GLN A 101 40.52 -30.58 19.04
C GLN A 101 40.55 -32.11 19.17
N ASN A 102 41.18 -32.77 18.21
CA ASN A 102 41.54 -34.19 18.26
C ASN A 102 42.97 -34.32 18.82
N ASN A 103 43.11 -34.30 20.15
CA ASN A 103 44.37 -34.65 20.80
C ASN A 103 44.54 -36.17 20.83
N ARG A 104 44.98 -36.75 19.71
CA ARG A 104 45.60 -38.08 19.68
C ARG A 104 47.11 -37.91 19.84
N GLY A 105 47.55 -37.92 21.10
CA GLY A 105 48.97 -38.03 21.43
C GLY A 105 49.50 -39.40 20.98
N LYS A 106 50.36 -39.40 19.97
CA LYS A 106 51.34 -40.46 19.72
C LYS A 106 52.64 -40.07 20.42
N PRO A 107 53.25 -40.96 21.22
CA PRO A 107 54.69 -40.92 21.45
C PRO A 107 55.39 -41.84 20.45
N THR A 108 56.37 -41.26 19.76
CA THR A 108 57.29 -41.90 18.82
C THR A 108 58.22 -42.87 19.56
N GLN A 109 58.59 -43.95 18.88
CA GLN A 109 59.55 -44.98 19.28
C GLN A 109 60.96 -44.41 19.48
N ASP A 110 61.72 -44.98 20.43
CA ASP A 110 63.16 -45.24 20.27
C ASP A 110 63.59 -46.41 21.18
N GLU A 111 64.33 -47.36 20.60
CA GLU A 111 64.80 -48.61 21.18
C GLU A 111 66.20 -48.46 21.82
N THR A 112 66.66 -49.54 22.49
CA THR A 112 68.05 -49.88 22.90
C THR A 112 68.53 -49.20 24.20
N LYS A 113 69.04 -49.93 25.22
CA LYS A 113 69.90 -51.11 25.22
C LYS A 113 69.84 -51.80 26.60
#